data_AF-A0A942FDI9-F1
#
_entry.id   AF-A0A942FDI9-F1
#
_cell.length_a   1.000
_cell.length_b   1.000
_cell.length_c   1.000
_cell.angle_alpha   90.00
_cell.angle_beta   90.00
_cell.angle_gamma   90.00
#
_symmetry.space_group_name_H-M   'P 1'
#
loop_
_entity.id
_entity.type
_entity.pdbx_description
1 polymer ?
#
loop_
_entity_poly.entity_id
_entity_poly.type
_entity_poly.pdbx_seq_one_letter_code
_entity_poly.pdbx_strand_id
1 'polypeptide(L)'
;MSFFNSISIRIPLAFIGGIFYGFITYQIFLLLDLSSQTAIGTGLLVFFLYLGSRLLVLFSGIDTPYYSKERKGSPYENTAFYQTAQWVGKFYHYHDAVLFIFLTLIAIVFLISLVLDWAGSNPFGKTIRGLFQLLSPIPQ
;
A
#
# COMPACT_ATOMS: atom_id res chain seq x y z
N MET A 1 23.20 16.74 6.57
CA MET A 1 22.40 15.52 6.31
C MET A 1 21.96 14.97 7.67
N SER A 2 21.05 15.66 8.35
CA SER A 2 19.57 15.59 8.30
C SER A 2 19.07 14.69 9.43
N PHE A 3 18.59 15.32 10.51
CA PHE A 3 18.00 14.69 11.70
C PHE A 3 17.00 13.56 11.33
N PHE A 4 16.32 13.69 10.20
CA PHE A 4 15.35 12.74 9.65
C PHE A 4 15.93 11.40 9.15
N ASN A 5 17.25 11.23 9.14
CA ASN A 5 17.89 10.00 8.67
C ASN A 5 18.06 8.93 9.76
N SER A 6 17.73 9.23 11.02
CA SER A 6 17.88 8.25 12.11
C SER A 6 16.74 7.23 12.10
N ILE A 7 17.08 5.97 12.37
CA ILE A 7 16.11 4.86 12.52
C ILE A 7 15.02 5.21 13.53
N SER A 8 15.38 5.91 14.61
CA SER A 8 14.48 6.37 15.67
C SER A 8 13.40 7.34 15.19
N ILE A 9 13.60 8.05 14.07
CA ILE A 9 12.59 8.94 13.48
C ILE A 9 11.82 8.25 12.36
N ARG A 10 12.50 7.42 11.57
CA ARG A 10 11.87 6.75 10.42
C ARG A 10 10.87 5.66 10.81
N ILE A 11 11.08 4.94 11.92
CA ILE A 11 10.12 3.95 12.43
C ILE A 11 8.79 4.63 12.85
N PRO A 12 8.78 5.68 13.69
CA PRO A 12 7.56 6.43 13.99
C PRO A 12 6.88 6.98 12.74
N LEU A 13 7.65 7.49 11.77
CA LEU A 13 7.09 8.05 10.54
C LEU A 13 6.43 6.98 9.66
N ALA A 14 7.01 5.78 9.58
CA ALA A 14 6.41 4.63 8.93
C ALA A 14 5.10 4.21 9.62
N PHE A 15 5.07 4.24 10.95
CA PHE A 15 3.87 3.93 11.73
C PHE A 15 2.75 4.95 11.48
N ILE A 16 3.07 6.24 11.56
CA ILE A 16 2.12 7.33 11.27
C ILE A 16 1.59 7.21 9.84
N GLY A 17 2.48 7.00 8.86
CA GLY A 17 2.07 6.78 7.47
C GLY A 17 1.12 5.60 7.32
N GLY A 18 1.42 4.47 7.97
CA GLY A 18 0.55 3.30 7.95
C GLY A 18 -0.84 3.61 8.51
N ILE A 19 -0.92 4.32 9.64
CA ILE A 19 -2.20 4.76 10.22
C ILE A 19 -2.98 5.61 9.22
N PHE A 20 -2.32 6.57 8.58
CA PHE A 20 -2.97 7.43 7.58
C PHE A 20 -3.50 6.61 6.40
N TYR A 21 -2.70 5.73 5.79
CA TYR A 21 -3.14 4.91 4.66
C TYR A 21 -4.26 3.94 5.05
N GLY A 22 -4.17 3.30 6.22
CA GLY A 22 -5.23 2.43 6.73
C GLY A 22 -6.52 3.20 7.02
N PHE A 23 -6.43 4.37 7.64
CA PHE A 23 -7.59 5.22 7.93
C PHE A 23 -8.25 5.75 6.66
N ILE A 24 -7.48 6.22 5.68
CA ILE A 24 -8.02 6.65 4.38
C ILE A 24 -8.75 5.49 3.69
N THR A 25 -8.15 4.30 3.69
CA THR A 25 -8.77 3.10 3.13
C THR A 25 -10.09 2.77 3.84
N TYR A 26 -10.09 2.82 5.17
CA TYR A 26 -11.30 2.62 5.98
C TYR A 26 -12.40 3.62 5.61
N GLN A 27 -12.07 4.91 5.50
CA GLN A 27 -13.05 5.94 5.15
C GLN A 27 -13.57 5.79 3.72
N ILE A 28 -12.71 5.43 2.76
CA ILE A 28 -13.16 5.11 1.40
C ILE A 28 -14.18 3.97 1.45
N PHE A 29 -13.90 2.90 2.18
CA PHE A 29 -14.81 1.75 2.25
C PHE A 29 -16.13 2.07 2.94
N LEU A 30 -16.14 2.94 3.95
CA LEU A 30 -17.37 3.45 4.55
C LEU A 30 -18.17 4.35 3.58
N LEU A 31 -17.52 5.24 2.84
CA LEU A 31 -18.16 6.06 1.80
C LEU A 31 -18.78 5.21 0.69
N LEU A 32 -18.28 3.99 0.51
CA LEU A 32 -18.80 2.99 -0.41
C LEU A 32 -19.91 2.12 0.18
N ASP A 33 -20.38 2.44 1.39
CA ASP A 33 -21.46 1.73 2.10
C ASP A 33 -21.19 0.22 2.26
N LEU A 34 -19.89 -0.14 2.33
CA LEU A 34 -19.43 -1.49 2.64
C LEU A 34 -19.53 -1.75 4.14
N SER A 35 -19.62 -3.03 4.51
CA SER A 35 -19.73 -3.40 5.92
C SER A 35 -18.54 -2.87 6.73
N SER A 36 -18.78 -2.44 7.96
CA SER A 36 -17.73 -1.95 8.86
C SER A 36 -16.64 -3.00 9.08
N GLN A 37 -16.99 -4.29 9.10
CA GLN A 37 -16.03 -5.39 9.20
C GLN A 37 -15.09 -5.44 7.98
N THR A 38 -15.62 -5.29 6.77
CA THR A 38 -14.82 -5.25 5.54
C THR A 38 -13.92 -4.01 5.50
N ALA A 39 -14.43 -2.85 5.92
CA ALA A 39 -13.67 -1.61 5.99
C ALA A 39 -12.50 -1.72 6.98
N ILE A 40 -12.75 -2.27 8.18
CA ILE A 40 -11.72 -2.49 9.21
C ILE A 40 -10.66 -3.47 8.70
N GLY A 41 -11.09 -4.63 8.17
CA GLY A 41 -10.18 -5.66 7.68
C GLY A 41 -9.26 -5.15 6.57
N THR A 42 -9.82 -4.40 5.61
CA THR A 42 -9.04 -3.86 4.48
C THR A 42 -8.13 -2.72 4.93
N GLY A 43 -8.59 -1.85 5.84
CA GLY A 43 -7.76 -0.79 6.42
C GLY A 43 -6.56 -1.34 7.20
N LEU A 44 -6.77 -2.40 7.99
CA LEU A 44 -5.68 -3.11 8.68
C LEU A 44 -4.72 -3.77 7.70
N LEU A 45 -5.22 -4.40 6.64
CA LEU A 45 -4.38 -5.00 5.61
C LEU A 45 -3.47 -3.97 4.95
N VAL A 46 -4.02 -2.81 4.54
CA VAL A 46 -3.23 -1.71 3.97
C VAL A 46 -2.23 -1.16 4.98
N PHE A 47 -2.62 -1.01 6.25
CA PHE A 47 -1.71 -0.61 7.33
C PHE A 47 -0.50 -1.56 7.43
N PHE A 48 -0.74 -2.87 7.50
CA PHE A 48 0.33 -3.86 7.64
C PHE A 48 1.21 -3.98 6.40
N LEU A 49 0.63 -3.86 5.19
CA LEU A 49 1.40 -3.84 3.94
C LEU A 49 2.31 -2.62 3.89
N TYR A 50 1.80 -1.44 4.25
CA TYR A 50 2.60 -0.21 4.28
C TYR A 50 3.68 -0.24 5.37
N LEU A 51 3.30 -0.63 6.59
CA LEU A 51 4.24 -0.68 7.70
C LEU A 51 5.31 -1.74 7.45
N GLY A 52 4.92 -2.91 6.96
CA GLY A 52 5.81 -3.99 6.57
C GLY A 52 6.80 -3.55 5.50
N SER A 53 6.34 -2.91 4.42
CA SER A 53 7.24 -2.43 3.37
C SER A 53 8.25 -1.43 3.92
N ARG A 54 7.82 -0.47 4.75
CA ARG A 54 8.71 0.55 5.33
C ARG A 54 9.68 0.01 6.37
N LEU A 55 9.24 -0.89 7.26
CA LEU A 55 10.11 -1.52 8.26
C LEU A 55 11.14 -2.42 7.59
N LEU A 56 10.74 -3.20 6.59
CA LEU A 56 11.68 -4.00 5.82
C LEU A 56 12.72 -3.08 5.16
N VAL A 57 12.32 -1.96 4.51
CA VAL A 57 13.27 -1.00 3.91
C VAL A 57 14.26 -0.50 4.96
N LEU A 58 13.76 -0.16 6.15
CA LEU A 58 14.56 0.30 7.28
C LEU A 58 15.59 -0.72 7.76
N PHE A 59 15.19 -1.98 7.90
CA PHE A 59 16.07 -3.05 8.40
C PHE A 59 16.96 -3.67 7.32
N SER A 60 16.65 -3.48 6.04
CA SER A 60 17.48 -3.98 4.93
C SER A 60 18.84 -3.30 4.84
N GLY A 61 19.07 -2.19 5.57
CA GLY A 61 20.35 -1.46 5.56
C GLY A 61 20.71 -0.86 4.19
N ILE A 62 19.76 -0.88 3.25
CA ILE A 62 19.93 -0.35 1.91
C ILE A 62 19.83 1.19 2.01
N ASP A 63 20.97 1.86 2.19
CA ASP A 63 21.12 3.28 1.88
C ASP A 63 20.96 3.42 0.35
N THR A 64 19.72 3.48 -0.13
CA THR A 64 19.48 3.73 -1.57
C THR A 64 19.03 5.16 -1.79
N PRO A 65 19.81 5.96 -2.55
CA PRO A 65 19.28 7.14 -3.20
C PRO A 65 18.44 6.67 -4.38
N TYR A 66 17.37 5.88 -4.17
CA TYR A 66 16.58 5.24 -5.23
C TYR A 66 17.45 4.52 -6.30
N TYR A 67 17.57 3.20 -6.30
CA TYR A 67 18.06 2.48 -7.51
C TYR A 67 19.46 2.86 -8.01
N SER A 68 20.50 2.87 -7.15
CA SER A 68 21.85 3.18 -7.66
C SER A 68 22.27 2.13 -8.67
N LYS A 69 22.18 2.51 -9.95
CA LYS A 69 22.73 1.87 -11.14
C LYS A 69 23.81 0.87 -10.78
N GLU A 70 23.69 -0.35 -11.31
CA GLU A 70 24.80 -1.30 -11.47
C GLU A 70 26.15 -0.56 -11.48
N ARG A 71 26.79 -0.41 -10.32
CA ARG A 71 28.20 -0.03 -10.27
C ARG A 71 28.91 -1.34 -10.50
N LYS A 72 28.89 -1.80 -11.76
CA LYS A 72 29.67 -2.94 -12.22
C LYS A 72 31.11 -2.73 -11.72
N GLY A 73 31.62 -3.66 -10.91
CA GLY A 73 32.98 -3.58 -10.38
C GLY A 73 33.12 -3.19 -8.90
N SER A 74 32.06 -3.25 -8.09
CA SER A 74 32.20 -3.14 -6.63
C SER A 74 32.85 -4.42 -6.06
N PRO A 75 33.93 -4.33 -5.26
CA PRO A 75 34.58 -5.51 -4.67
C PRO A 75 33.66 -6.35 -3.75
N TYR A 76 32.48 -5.83 -3.41
CA TYR A 76 31.49 -6.51 -2.57
C TYR A 76 30.43 -7.30 -3.35
N GLU A 77 30.44 -7.29 -4.69
CA GLU A 77 29.42 -7.94 -5.56
C GLU A 77 29.24 -9.44 -5.28
N ASN A 78 30.32 -10.15 -4.90
CA ASN A 78 30.29 -11.59 -4.62
C ASN A 78 30.01 -11.94 -3.17
N THR A 79 29.72 -10.96 -2.30
CA THR A 79 29.37 -11.26 -0.91
C THR A 79 27.90 -11.68 -0.80
N ALA A 80 27.63 -12.67 0.05
CA ALA A 80 26.26 -13.12 0.33
C ALA A 80 25.38 -11.96 0.84
N PHE A 81 25.96 -11.01 1.57
CA PHE A 81 25.28 -9.81 2.03
C PHE A 81 24.81 -8.91 0.87
N TYR A 82 25.68 -8.63 -0.11
CA TYR A 82 25.34 -7.81 -1.27
C TYR A 82 24.24 -8.45 -2.12
N GLN A 83 24.34 -9.76 -2.37
CA GLN A 83 23.31 -10.49 -3.13
C GLN A 83 21.96 -10.49 -2.41
N THR A 84 21.96 -10.67 -1.09
CA THR A 84 20.74 -10.60 -0.27
C THR A 84 20.13 -9.20 -0.30
N ALA A 85 20.95 -8.16 -0.15
CA ALA A 85 20.49 -6.77 -0.22
C ALA A 85 19.90 -6.42 -1.60
N GLN A 86 20.51 -6.88 -2.70
CA GLN A 86 19.98 -6.70 -4.06
C GLN A 86 18.68 -7.45 -4.27
N TRP A 87 18.56 -8.67 -3.73
CA TRP A 87 17.31 -9.44 -3.79
C TRP A 87 16.18 -8.75 -3.03
N VAL A 88 16.45 -8.27 -1.82
CA VAL A 88 15.49 -7.50 -1.01
C VAL A 88 15.12 -6.19 -1.71
N GLY A 89 16.08 -5.51 -2.35
CA GLY A 89 15.87 -4.35 -3.20
C GLY A 89 14.91 -4.61 -4.36
N LYS A 90 15.12 -5.69 -5.10
CA LYS A 90 14.23 -6.11 -6.20
C LYS A 90 12.84 -6.48 -5.69
N PHE A 91 12.75 -7.17 -4.56
CA PHE A 91 11.49 -7.48 -3.91
C PHE A 91 10.67 -6.21 -3.59
N TYR A 92 11.31 -5.13 -3.11
CA TYR A 92 10.61 -3.85 -2.92
C TYR A 92 10.06 -3.27 -4.20
N HIS A 93 10.85 -3.27 -5.27
CA HIS A 93 10.40 -2.73 -6.55
C HIS A 93 9.11 -3.42 -7.01
N TYR A 94 9.05 -4.74 -6.90
CA TYR A 94 7.86 -5.50 -7.25
C TYR A 94 6.72 -5.29 -6.25
N HIS A 95 7.00 -5.28 -4.94
CA HIS A 95 5.96 -5.06 -3.93
C HIS A 95 5.30 -3.68 -4.07
N ASP A 96 6.10 -2.62 -4.21
CA ASP A 96 5.59 -1.26 -4.39
C ASP A 96 4.85 -1.11 -5.72
N ALA A 97 5.33 -1.76 -6.79
CA ALA A 97 4.60 -1.81 -8.06
C ALA A 97 3.24 -2.51 -7.92
N VAL A 98 3.17 -3.63 -7.21
CA VAL A 98 1.92 -4.35 -6.94
C VAL A 98 0.98 -3.50 -6.09
N LEU A 99 1.48 -2.87 -5.03
CA LEU A 99 0.69 -1.98 -4.18
C LEU A 99 0.15 -0.79 -4.99
N PHE A 100 0.99 -0.20 -5.84
CA PHE A 100 0.59 0.91 -6.71
C PHE A 100 -0.49 0.49 -7.71
N ILE A 101 -0.33 -0.66 -8.37
CA ILE A 101 -1.34 -1.23 -9.28
C ILE A 101 -2.64 -1.48 -8.53
N PHE A 102 -2.57 -2.10 -7.34
CA PHE A 102 -3.74 -2.39 -6.51
C PHE A 102 -4.51 -1.11 -6.13
N LEU A 103 -3.81 -0.09 -5.64
CA LEU A 103 -4.41 1.20 -5.30
C LEU A 103 -4.99 1.90 -6.53
N THR A 104 -4.31 1.82 -7.68
CA THR A 104 -4.80 2.38 -8.95
C THR A 104 -6.09 1.71 -9.39
N LEU A 105 -6.17 0.38 -9.32
CA LEU A 105 -7.38 -0.36 -9.66
C LEU A 105 -8.55 0.01 -8.73
N ILE A 106 -8.29 0.09 -7.42
CA ILE A 106 -9.31 0.53 -6.45
C ILE A 106 -9.77 1.95 -6.76
N ALA A 107 -8.85 2.87 -7.07
CA ALA A 107 -9.18 4.24 -7.41
C ALA A 107 -10.03 4.32 -8.69
N ILE A 108 -9.70 3.52 -9.72
CA ILE A 108 -10.51 3.45 -10.96
C ILE A 108 -11.91 2.95 -10.65
N VAL A 109 -12.05 1.84 -9.92
CA VAL A 109 -13.36 1.29 -9.54
C VAL A 109 -14.17 2.30 -8.72
N PHE A 110 -13.52 2.99 -7.78
CA PHE A 110 -14.12 4.06 -6.99
C PHE A 110 -14.64 5.21 -7.86
N LEU A 111 -13.81 5.71 -8.78
CA LEU A 111 -14.17 6.82 -9.67
C LEU A 111 -15.31 6.45 -10.62
N ILE A 112 -15.25 5.27 -11.24
CA ILE A 112 -16.33 4.78 -12.12
C ILE A 112 -17.64 4.70 -11.34
N SER A 113 -17.58 4.21 -10.11
CA SER A 113 -18.78 4.04 -9.29
C SER A 113 -19.36 5.36 -8.83
N LEU A 114 -18.52 6.35 -8.50
CA LEU A 114 -18.98 7.72 -8.23
C LEU A 114 -19.68 8.33 -9.45
N VAL A 115 -19.12 8.15 -10.66
CA VAL A 115 -19.74 8.66 -11.90
C VAL A 115 -21.08 7.99 -12.16
N LEU A 116 -21.19 6.67 -11.96
CA LEU A 116 -22.43 5.93 -12.12
C LEU A 116 -23.49 6.32 -11.09
N ASP A 117 -23.10 6.47 -9.82
CA ASP A 117 -24.02 6.91 -8.76
C ASP A 117 -24.52 8.33 -9.04
N TRP A 118 -23.61 9.23 -9.47
CA TRP A 118 -23.97 10.60 -9.86
C TRP A 118 -24.90 10.65 -11.08
N ALA A 119 -24.57 9.91 -12.15
CA ALA A 119 -25.38 9.88 -13.37
C ALA A 119 -26.77 9.26 -13.15
N GLY A 120 -26.88 8.31 -12.23
CA GLY A 120 -28.14 7.67 -11.87
C GLY A 120 -28.95 8.39 -10.78
N SER A 121 -28.53 9.58 -10.33
CA SER A 121 -29.11 10.28 -9.17
C SER A 121 -29.22 9.39 -7.92
N ASN A 122 -28.30 8.43 -7.79
CA ASN A 122 -28.26 7.49 -6.69
C ASN A 122 -27.40 8.05 -5.56
N PRO A 123 -27.62 7.62 -4.30
CA PRO A 123 -26.70 7.89 -3.21
C PRO A 123 -25.30 7.36 -3.55
N PHE A 124 -24.27 8.13 -3.21
CA PHE A 124 -22.88 7.69 -3.34
C PHE A 124 -22.65 6.35 -2.62
N GLY A 125 -21.96 5.43 -3.29
CA GLY A 125 -21.62 4.10 -2.77
C GLY A 125 -22.59 2.99 -3.18
N LYS A 126 -23.78 3.31 -3.73
CA LYS A 126 -24.79 2.31 -4.11
C LYS A 126 -24.25 1.32 -5.16
N THR A 127 -23.53 1.81 -6.17
CA THR A 127 -22.99 0.97 -7.24
C THR A 127 -21.97 -0.03 -6.72
N ILE A 128 -21.05 0.37 -5.84
CA ILE A 128 -20.04 -0.54 -5.28
C ILE A 128 -20.67 -1.53 -4.31
N ARG A 129 -21.64 -1.09 -3.50
CA ARG A 129 -22.38 -2.00 -2.63
C ARG A 129 -23.06 -3.11 -3.42
N GLY A 130 -23.71 -2.78 -4.54
CA GLY A 130 -24.31 -3.77 -5.44
C GLY A 130 -23.28 -4.74 -6.01
N LEU A 131 -22.11 -4.24 -6.42
CA LEU A 131 -21.01 -5.05 -6.96
C LEU A 131 -20.46 -6.03 -5.91
N PHE A 132 -20.30 -5.57 -4.67
CA PHE A 132 -19.87 -6.41 -3.54
C PHE A 132 -20.89 -7.47 -3.16
N GLN A 133 -22.19 -7.12 -3.14
CA GLN A 133 -23.28 -8.07 -2.90
C GLN A 133 -23.35 -9.16 -3.97
N LEU A 134 -23.01 -8.82 -5.22
CA LEU A 134 -22.96 -9.77 -6.33
C LEU A 134 -21.79 -10.75 -6.21
N LEU A 135 -20.64 -10.29 -5.68
CA LEU A 135 -19.41 -11.09 -5.55
C LEU A 135 -19.39 -11.95 -4.26
N SER A 136 -20.04 -11.49 -3.20
CA SER A 136 -20.20 -12.23 -1.94
C SER A 136 -21.69 -12.33 -1.62
N PRO A 137 -22.39 -13.37 -2.11
CA PRO A 137 -23.77 -13.60 -1.71
C PRO A 137 -23.76 -14.06 -0.25
N ILE A 138 -23.81 -13.12 0.69
CA ILE A 138 -24.07 -13.42 2.08
C ILE A 138 -25.53 -13.88 2.14
N PRO A 139 -25.84 -15.11 2.58
CA PRO A 139 -27.22 -15.52 2.81
C PRO A 139 -27.81 -14.56 3.85
N GLN A 140 -28.98 -14.00 3.54
CA GLN A 140 -29.75 -13.14 4.45
C GLN A 140 -30.09 -13.87 5.75
#